data_AF-H5XL12-F1
#
_entry.id   AF-H5XL12-F1
#
_cell.length_a   1.000
_cell.length_b   1.000
_cell.length_c   1.000
_cell.angle_alpha   90.00
_cell.angle_beta   90.00
_cell.angle_gamma   90.00
#
_symmetry.space_group_name_H-M   'P 1'
#
loop_
_entity.id
_entity.type
_entity.pdbx_description
1 polymer ?
#
loop_
_entity_poly.entity_id
_entity_poly.type
_entity_poly.pdbx_seq_one_letter_code
_entity_poly.pdbx_strand_id
1 'polypeptide(L)'
;MSTSVRTRLRFRGLLLSLLAAVFLAAPVVAHATPPQAASITEVTGFGSNPGNLRMFRYVPEGLAEGRPVVVALHGCTQNATGYGTDSGWVELADEWRFSVVLPEQRSTNNFNNCFNWFASADTTRGQGEVASVVSMVDHTLAATGGDSSRVYVTGLSAGGGMTSALLATYPDRFAGGGVVAGLPYRCAAALYEAYTCMYVGKNLSPSAWGDLVRRASSHDGPWPTVSIWHGDADSTVRVANQRELVEQWTDVHGTDATPDRTGTVGGYPHAVYEDGSGRAVVETVTLTGMGHGQPVDPGTGEGQCGRAAAYVLDVNVCAAWHLGQSWGLS
;
A
#
# COMPACT_ATOMS: atom_id res chain seq x y z
N MET A 1 -24.01 72.32 82.57
CA MET A 1 -24.67 71.64 81.43
C MET A 1 -24.04 70.26 81.25
N SER A 2 -24.89 69.23 81.33
CA SER A 2 -24.74 67.84 80.85
C SER A 2 -23.70 66.89 81.47
N THR A 3 -24.20 66.11 82.45
CA THR A 3 -24.10 64.65 82.62
C THR A 3 -23.38 63.80 81.55
N SER A 4 -22.56 62.82 81.98
CA SER A 4 -22.90 61.37 81.91
C SER A 4 -21.71 60.47 82.29
N VAL A 5 -21.97 59.54 83.21
CA VAL A 5 -21.18 58.34 83.52
C VAL A 5 -21.29 57.31 82.38
N ARG A 6 -20.26 56.46 82.17
CA ARG A 6 -20.23 55.08 81.60
C ARG A 6 -18.77 54.73 81.26
N THR A 7 -18.22 53.52 81.26
CA THR A 7 -18.51 52.17 81.77
C THR A 7 -17.20 51.40 81.54
N ARG A 8 -16.86 50.46 82.42
CA ARG A 8 -15.70 49.56 82.30
C ARG A 8 -15.74 48.73 81.01
N LEU A 9 -14.59 48.38 80.41
CA LEU A 9 -14.29 47.00 80.00
C LEU A 9 -12.81 46.80 79.65
N ARG A 10 -12.25 45.69 80.16
CA ARG A 10 -10.91 45.17 79.88
C ARG A 10 -10.90 44.53 78.49
N PHE A 11 -9.80 44.64 77.74
CA PHE A 11 -9.43 43.59 76.78
C PHE A 11 -7.93 43.34 76.75
N ARG A 12 -7.60 42.06 76.77
CA ARG A 12 -6.27 41.44 76.77
C ARG A 12 -5.69 41.44 75.34
N GLY A 13 -4.35 41.50 75.31
CA GLY A 13 -3.38 41.05 74.30
C GLY A 13 -3.79 40.59 72.90
N LEU A 14 -2.96 40.95 71.92
CA LEU A 14 -2.22 39.98 71.09
C LEU A 14 -1.08 40.71 70.34
N LEU A 15 0.16 40.24 70.51
CA LEU A 15 1.27 40.54 69.59
C LEU A 15 0.96 39.85 68.26
N LEU A 16 0.91 40.58 67.15
CA LEU A 16 0.88 40.00 65.81
C LEU A 16 2.31 39.63 65.38
N SER A 17 2.59 38.33 65.29
CA SER A 17 3.74 37.78 64.60
C SER A 17 3.42 37.71 63.09
N LEU A 18 4.09 38.53 62.26
CA LEU A 18 4.05 38.37 60.80
C LEU A 18 4.95 37.19 60.39
N LEU A 19 4.33 36.07 59.99
CA LEU A 19 4.98 35.00 59.24
C LEU A 19 4.67 35.18 57.76
N ALA A 20 5.65 35.67 56.99
CA ALA A 20 5.59 35.68 55.54
C ALA A 20 5.85 34.25 55.03
N ALA A 21 4.81 33.58 54.53
CA ALA A 21 4.96 32.30 53.83
C ALA A 21 5.43 32.56 52.40
N VAL A 22 6.71 32.31 52.12
CA VAL A 22 7.24 32.24 50.76
C VAL A 22 6.88 30.88 50.19
N PHE A 23 5.86 30.82 49.33
CA PHE A 23 5.58 29.64 48.51
C PHE A 23 6.57 29.61 47.34
N LEU A 24 7.59 28.77 47.43
CA LEU A 24 8.41 28.38 46.29
C LEU A 24 7.56 27.50 45.36
N ALA A 25 7.06 28.08 44.27
CA ALA A 25 6.47 27.31 43.18
C ALA A 25 7.60 26.53 42.49
N ALA A 26 7.62 25.20 42.66
CA ALA A 26 8.49 24.33 41.90
C ALA A 26 8.07 24.37 40.40
N PRO A 27 9.01 24.46 39.44
CA PRO A 27 8.67 24.42 38.03
C PRO A 27 8.09 23.03 37.71
N VAL A 28 6.85 23.00 37.22
CA VAL A 28 6.27 21.81 36.62
C VAL A 28 6.96 21.61 35.28
N VAL A 29 7.98 20.74 35.26
CA VAL A 29 8.58 20.28 34.02
C VAL A 29 7.55 19.37 33.33
N ALA A 30 6.86 19.92 32.34
CA ALA A 30 6.04 19.12 31.44
C ALA A 30 6.97 18.11 30.75
N HIS A 31 6.85 16.83 31.13
CA HIS A 31 7.56 15.77 30.44
C HIS A 31 6.86 15.62 29.09
N ALA A 32 7.50 16.12 28.02
CA ALA A 32 7.06 15.81 26.67
C ALA A 32 7.04 14.28 26.54
N THR A 33 5.85 13.72 26.30
CA THR A 33 5.71 12.31 25.97
C THR A 33 6.57 12.06 24.73
N PRO A 34 7.45 11.05 24.70
CA PRO A 34 8.20 10.75 23.49
C PRO A 34 7.19 10.53 22.34
N PRO A 35 7.48 11.02 21.12
CA PRO A 35 6.62 10.79 19.97
C PRO A 35 6.38 9.28 19.84
N GLN A 36 5.10 8.91 19.82
CA GLN A 36 4.71 7.52 19.66
C GLN A 36 4.89 7.19 18.18
N ALA A 37 5.76 6.22 17.87
CA ALA A 37 5.92 5.73 16.50
C ALA A 37 4.53 5.45 15.89
N ALA A 38 4.31 5.92 14.66
CA ALA A 38 3.06 5.67 13.97
C ALA A 38 2.83 4.15 13.89
N SER A 39 1.56 3.76 13.86
CA SER A 39 1.17 2.36 13.85
C SER A 39 0.11 2.14 12.78
N ILE A 40 0.02 0.91 12.29
CA ILE A 40 -1.06 0.52 11.41
C ILE A 40 -2.37 0.55 12.20
N THR A 41 -3.35 1.31 11.70
CA THR A 41 -4.66 1.49 12.34
C THR A 41 -5.77 0.97 11.44
N GLU A 42 -6.76 0.30 12.03
CA GLU A 42 -7.98 -0.03 11.30
C GLU A 42 -8.84 1.23 11.14
N VAL A 43 -9.27 1.49 9.91
CA VAL A 43 -10.16 2.59 9.56
C VAL A 43 -11.53 2.00 9.27
N THR A 44 -12.51 2.38 10.08
CA THR A 44 -13.92 2.06 9.84
C THR A 44 -14.62 3.27 9.23
N GLY A 45 -15.65 3.05 8.41
CA GLY A 45 -16.43 4.14 7.82
C GLY A 45 -15.73 4.90 6.69
N PHE A 46 -14.88 4.25 5.89
CA PHE A 46 -14.16 4.87 4.77
C PHE A 46 -15.03 5.16 3.52
N GLY A 47 -16.34 4.92 3.58
CA GLY A 47 -17.27 5.17 2.47
C GLY A 47 -17.88 3.88 1.91
N SER A 48 -18.15 3.88 0.60
CA SER A 48 -18.74 2.72 -0.09
C SER A 48 -17.82 1.50 0.02
N ASN A 49 -18.39 0.33 0.33
CA ASN A 49 -17.63 -0.91 0.52
C ASN A 49 -18.37 -2.13 -0.06
N PRO A 50 -18.66 -2.16 -1.38
CA PRO A 50 -19.41 -3.26 -2.00
C PRO A 50 -18.67 -4.60 -1.95
N GLY A 51 -17.33 -4.59 -1.89
CA GLY A 51 -16.50 -5.79 -1.69
C GLY A 51 -16.38 -6.25 -0.23
N ASN A 52 -17.03 -5.57 0.72
CA ASN A 52 -17.03 -5.94 2.14
C ASN A 52 -15.60 -6.21 2.69
N LEU A 53 -14.66 -5.32 2.40
CA LEU A 53 -13.28 -5.40 2.87
C LEU A 53 -13.11 -4.67 4.21
N ARG A 54 -11.99 -4.92 4.90
CA ARG A 54 -11.51 -4.05 5.98
C ARG A 54 -10.43 -3.13 5.43
N MET A 55 -10.29 -1.95 6.01
CA MET A 55 -9.24 -1.01 5.66
C MET A 55 -8.31 -0.86 6.85
N PHE A 56 -7.03 -1.11 6.63
CA PHE A 56 -5.97 -0.67 7.51
C PHE A 56 -5.17 0.44 6.84
N ARG A 57 -4.56 1.30 7.64
CA ARG A 57 -3.79 2.43 7.14
C ARG A 57 -2.57 2.70 8.01
N TYR A 58 -1.47 3.05 7.34
CA TYR A 58 -0.29 3.63 7.95
C TYR A 58 -0.10 5.07 7.46
N VAL A 59 0.10 6.00 8.39
CA VAL A 59 0.42 7.41 8.09
C VAL A 59 1.56 7.83 9.02
N PRO A 60 2.74 8.18 8.49
CA PRO A 60 3.84 8.68 9.30
C PRO A 60 3.44 9.91 10.11
N GLU A 61 3.93 10.03 11.34
CA GLU A 61 3.61 11.16 12.21
C GLU A 61 4.09 12.49 11.59
N GLY A 62 3.21 13.50 11.49
CA GLY A 62 3.58 14.79 10.88
C GLY A 62 3.80 14.72 9.37
N LEU A 63 3.16 13.78 8.68
CA LEU A 63 3.14 13.75 7.22
C LEU A 63 2.59 15.07 6.66
N ALA A 64 3.36 15.70 5.78
CA ALA A 64 2.92 16.90 5.07
C ALA A 64 1.81 16.57 4.04
N GLU A 65 1.06 17.58 3.62
CA GLU A 65 0.15 17.46 2.47
C GLU A 65 0.93 17.24 1.15
N GLY A 66 0.24 16.78 0.12
CA GLY A 66 0.81 16.51 -1.21
C GLY A 66 1.73 15.28 -1.26
N ARG A 67 1.71 14.43 -0.23
CA ARG A 67 2.51 13.21 -0.19
C ARG A 67 1.81 12.03 -0.90
N PRO A 68 2.57 11.07 -1.46
CA PRO A 68 2.00 9.92 -2.17
C PRO A 68 1.17 9.00 -1.28
N VAL A 69 0.32 8.20 -1.93
CA VAL A 69 -0.42 7.10 -1.31
C VAL A 69 -0.07 5.79 -2.01
N VAL A 70 0.35 4.78 -1.26
CA VAL A 70 0.60 3.42 -1.77
C VAL A 70 -0.45 2.47 -1.24
N VAL A 71 -1.08 1.70 -2.11
CA VAL A 71 -1.94 0.57 -1.74
C VAL A 71 -1.11 -0.70 -1.78
N ALA A 72 -1.04 -1.44 -0.67
CA ALA A 72 -0.33 -2.72 -0.60
C ALA A 72 -1.29 -3.87 -0.25
N LEU A 73 -1.44 -4.82 -1.18
CA LEU A 73 -2.42 -5.91 -1.12
C LEU A 73 -1.75 -7.24 -0.78
N HIS A 74 -2.17 -7.85 0.33
CA HIS A 74 -1.65 -9.13 0.79
C HIS A 74 -2.03 -10.31 -0.12
N GLY A 75 -1.27 -11.41 -0.03
CA GLY A 75 -1.61 -12.68 -0.66
C GLY A 75 -2.62 -13.50 0.15
N CYS A 76 -3.06 -14.63 -0.41
CA CYS A 76 -3.92 -15.57 0.31
C CYS A 76 -3.32 -15.97 1.67
N THR A 77 -4.15 -16.24 2.66
CA THR A 77 -3.83 -16.65 4.05
C THR A 77 -3.10 -15.60 4.90
N GLN A 78 -2.59 -14.53 4.28
CA GLN A 78 -1.99 -13.40 4.96
C GLN A 78 -3.06 -12.41 5.45
N ASN A 79 -2.62 -11.34 6.10
CA ASN A 79 -3.43 -10.24 6.59
C ASN A 79 -2.74 -8.90 6.29
N ALA A 80 -3.48 -7.79 6.37
CA ALA A 80 -3.01 -6.47 5.97
C ALA A 80 -1.79 -6.01 6.77
N THR A 81 -1.86 -6.12 8.10
CA THR A 81 -0.81 -5.65 9.00
C THR A 81 0.50 -6.42 8.83
N GLY A 82 0.41 -7.75 8.74
CA GLY A 82 1.55 -8.62 8.51
C GLY A 82 2.20 -8.32 7.17
N TYR A 83 1.43 -8.32 6.08
CA TYR A 83 1.99 -8.04 4.76
C TYR A 83 2.61 -6.64 4.67
N GLY A 84 1.94 -5.59 5.16
CA GLY A 84 2.46 -4.22 5.13
C GLY A 84 3.77 -4.05 5.91
N THR A 85 3.93 -4.78 7.02
CA THR A 85 5.17 -4.77 7.81
C THR A 85 6.26 -5.63 7.15
N ASP A 86 5.92 -6.86 6.78
CA ASP A 86 6.89 -7.87 6.36
C ASP A 86 7.47 -7.56 4.98
N SER A 87 6.68 -6.97 4.09
CA SER A 87 7.12 -6.54 2.76
C SER A 87 7.97 -5.27 2.74
N GLY A 88 8.12 -4.59 3.89
CA GLY A 88 8.88 -3.33 4.01
C GLY A 88 8.10 -2.06 3.67
N TRP A 89 6.83 -2.13 3.25
CA TRP A 89 6.07 -0.92 2.88
C TRP A 89 5.88 0.08 4.02
N VAL A 90 5.66 -0.39 5.25
CA VAL A 90 5.54 0.50 6.42
C VAL A 90 6.87 1.14 6.79
N GLU A 91 7.95 0.37 6.74
CA GLU A 91 9.32 0.84 6.98
C GLU A 91 9.69 1.95 5.99
N LEU A 92 9.48 1.71 4.69
CA LEU A 92 9.75 2.69 3.64
C LEU A 92 8.83 3.91 3.72
N ALA A 93 7.57 3.73 4.16
CA ALA A 93 6.65 4.84 4.36
C ALA A 93 7.13 5.81 5.45
N ASP A 94 7.71 5.28 6.53
CA ASP A 94 8.33 6.09 7.58
C ASP A 94 9.55 6.86 7.09
N GLU A 95 10.41 6.19 6.33
CA GLU A 95 11.65 6.77 5.80
C GLU A 95 11.36 7.84 4.74
N TRP A 96 10.55 7.50 3.74
CA TRP A 96 10.31 8.31 2.54
C TRP A 96 9.04 9.15 2.61
N ARG A 97 8.34 9.10 3.75
CA ARG A 97 7.24 10.01 4.09
C ARG A 97 6.09 9.93 3.08
N PHE A 98 5.45 8.77 3.00
CA PHE A 98 4.21 8.54 2.24
C PHE A 98 3.19 7.77 3.08
N SER A 99 1.91 7.74 2.65
CA SER A 99 0.88 6.95 3.35
C SER A 99 0.70 5.58 2.72
N VAL A 100 0.36 4.57 3.52
CA VAL A 100 0.04 3.21 3.04
C VAL A 100 -1.40 2.87 3.36
N VAL A 101 -2.14 2.44 2.34
CA VAL A 101 -3.46 1.81 2.48
C VAL A 101 -3.27 0.31 2.38
N LEU A 102 -3.80 -0.42 3.36
CA LEU A 102 -3.67 -1.86 3.50
C LEU A 102 -5.09 -2.48 3.53
N PRO A 103 -5.70 -2.75 2.37
CA PRO A 103 -6.96 -3.48 2.32
C PRO A 103 -6.77 -4.89 2.88
N GLU A 104 -7.75 -5.38 3.63
CA GLU A 104 -7.75 -6.75 4.15
C GLU A 104 -9.02 -7.49 3.73
N GLN A 105 -8.83 -8.69 3.21
CA GLN A 105 -9.92 -9.60 2.87
C GLN A 105 -10.60 -10.16 4.12
N ARG A 106 -11.89 -10.49 3.99
CA ARG A 106 -12.64 -11.24 5.00
C ARG A 106 -12.81 -12.70 4.61
N SER A 107 -12.70 -13.59 5.60
CA SER A 107 -12.95 -15.02 5.43
C SER A 107 -14.38 -15.34 4.97
N THR A 108 -15.33 -14.43 5.22
CA THR A 108 -16.72 -14.51 4.73
C THR A 108 -16.83 -14.31 3.22
N ASN A 109 -15.90 -13.58 2.60
CA ASN A 109 -15.87 -13.36 1.16
C ASN A 109 -15.05 -14.46 0.48
N ASN A 110 -13.97 -14.91 1.13
CA ASN A 110 -13.10 -15.97 0.65
C ASN A 110 -12.46 -16.68 1.84
N PHE A 111 -12.70 -17.99 2.03
CA PHE A 111 -12.23 -18.73 3.21
C PHE A 111 -10.70 -18.70 3.41
N ASN A 112 -9.92 -18.50 2.34
CA ASN A 112 -8.46 -18.39 2.39
C ASN A 112 -8.00 -16.94 2.51
N ASN A 113 -8.87 -15.97 2.76
CA ASN A 113 -8.59 -14.53 2.71
C ASN A 113 -7.93 -14.09 1.40
N CYS A 114 -8.20 -14.77 0.28
CA CYS A 114 -7.72 -14.32 -1.02
C CYS A 114 -8.59 -13.17 -1.53
N PHE A 115 -7.99 -12.14 -2.13
CA PHE A 115 -8.74 -11.23 -3.00
C PHE A 115 -9.35 -12.01 -4.17
N ASN A 116 -10.61 -11.73 -4.51
CA ASN A 116 -11.36 -12.44 -5.54
C ASN A 116 -11.06 -11.89 -6.94
N TRP A 117 -9.77 -11.85 -7.31
CA TRP A 117 -9.27 -11.36 -8.61
C TRP A 117 -9.85 -12.11 -9.83
N PHE A 118 -10.36 -13.33 -9.63
CA PHE A 118 -11.00 -14.15 -10.65
C PHE A 118 -12.50 -13.87 -10.77
N ALA A 119 -13.12 -13.10 -9.88
CA ALA A 119 -14.56 -12.88 -9.86
C ALA A 119 -14.91 -11.56 -10.55
N SER A 120 -15.76 -11.62 -11.58
CA SER A 120 -16.20 -10.43 -12.32
C SER A 120 -16.89 -9.39 -11.43
N ALA A 121 -17.64 -9.83 -10.42
CA ALA A 121 -18.32 -8.95 -9.47
C ALA A 121 -17.35 -8.13 -8.60
N ASP A 122 -16.11 -8.62 -8.43
CA ASP A 122 -15.08 -7.98 -7.61
C ASP A 122 -14.03 -7.22 -8.42
N THR A 123 -14.05 -7.38 -9.75
CA THR A 123 -13.03 -6.84 -10.67
C THR A 123 -13.63 -6.03 -11.81
N THR A 124 -14.85 -5.53 -11.63
CA THR A 124 -15.52 -4.60 -12.55
C THR A 124 -15.60 -3.22 -11.90
N ARG A 125 -15.29 -2.17 -12.67
CA ARG A 125 -15.37 -0.79 -12.19
C ARG A 125 -16.72 -0.50 -11.52
N GLY A 126 -16.67 0.11 -10.34
CA GLY A 126 -17.85 0.46 -9.54
C GLY A 126 -18.44 -0.69 -8.71
N GLN A 127 -17.83 -1.88 -8.73
CA GLN A 127 -18.33 -3.06 -8.04
C GLN A 127 -17.27 -3.71 -7.13
N GLY A 128 -17.76 -4.49 -6.17
CA GLY A 128 -16.99 -5.39 -5.30
C GLY A 128 -15.65 -4.83 -4.79
N GLU A 129 -14.65 -5.70 -4.74
CA GLU A 129 -13.35 -5.41 -4.12
C GLU A 129 -12.63 -4.21 -4.75
N VAL A 130 -12.59 -4.07 -6.08
CA VAL A 130 -11.94 -2.92 -6.72
C VAL A 130 -12.55 -1.58 -6.31
N ALA A 131 -13.88 -1.49 -6.21
CA ALA A 131 -14.55 -0.26 -5.78
C ALA A 131 -14.33 0.03 -4.29
N SER A 132 -14.29 -1.01 -3.45
CA SER A 132 -13.94 -0.86 -2.04
C SER A 132 -12.53 -0.31 -1.86
N VAL A 133 -11.54 -0.81 -2.61
CA VAL A 133 -10.15 -0.31 -2.51
C VAL A 133 -10.04 1.15 -2.95
N VAL A 134 -10.71 1.55 -4.03
CA VAL A 134 -10.71 2.96 -4.47
C VAL A 134 -11.37 3.88 -3.43
N SER A 135 -12.43 3.43 -2.76
CA SER A 135 -13.04 4.14 -1.64
C SER A 135 -12.05 4.35 -0.48
N MET A 136 -11.20 3.35 -0.16
CA MET A 136 -10.14 3.47 0.84
C MET A 136 -9.04 4.47 0.43
N VAL A 137 -8.69 4.52 -0.86
CA VAL A 137 -7.76 5.50 -1.42
C VAL A 137 -8.35 6.91 -1.29
N ASP A 138 -9.58 7.13 -1.74
CA ASP A 138 -10.27 8.42 -1.68
C ASP A 138 -10.37 8.93 -0.23
N HIS A 139 -10.71 8.05 0.70
CA HIS A 139 -10.73 8.37 2.13
C HIS A 139 -9.34 8.76 2.65
N THR A 140 -8.29 8.07 2.21
CA THR A 140 -6.91 8.38 2.64
C THR A 140 -6.43 9.71 2.10
N LEU A 141 -6.64 9.97 0.80
CA LEU A 141 -6.31 11.25 0.17
C LEU A 141 -6.99 12.42 0.89
N ALA A 142 -8.28 12.27 1.19
CA ALA A 142 -9.03 13.29 1.92
C ALA A 142 -8.52 13.49 3.36
N ALA A 143 -8.10 12.41 4.03
CA ALA A 143 -7.63 12.47 5.42
C ALA A 143 -6.20 13.02 5.57
N THR A 144 -5.35 12.86 4.55
CA THR A 144 -3.92 13.25 4.61
C THR A 144 -3.58 14.45 3.74
N GLY A 145 -4.52 14.94 2.92
CA GLY A 145 -4.22 15.92 1.87
C GLY A 145 -3.26 15.36 0.82
N GLY A 146 -3.28 14.05 0.59
CA GLY A 146 -2.36 13.37 -0.33
C GLY A 146 -2.51 13.82 -1.78
N ASP A 147 -1.44 13.65 -2.57
CA ASP A 147 -1.44 14.00 -3.98
C ASP A 147 -2.15 12.91 -4.80
N SER A 148 -3.33 13.22 -5.34
CA SER A 148 -4.14 12.29 -6.12
C SER A 148 -3.50 11.88 -7.45
N SER A 149 -2.48 12.59 -7.92
CA SER A 149 -1.68 12.19 -9.09
C SER A 149 -0.55 11.21 -8.75
N ARG A 150 -0.29 10.97 -7.46
CA ARG A 150 0.80 10.12 -6.95
C ARG A 150 0.25 9.00 -6.09
N VAL A 151 -0.65 8.22 -6.68
CA VAL A 151 -1.23 7.02 -6.06
C VAL A 151 -0.71 5.79 -6.78
N TYR A 152 -0.22 4.82 -6.03
CA TYR A 152 0.36 3.59 -6.57
C TYR A 152 -0.27 2.36 -5.91
N VAL A 153 -0.26 1.23 -6.59
CA VAL A 153 -0.81 -0.03 -6.07
C VAL A 153 0.14 -1.20 -6.32
N THR A 154 0.26 -2.08 -5.34
CA THR A 154 1.04 -3.30 -5.46
C THR A 154 0.41 -4.43 -4.68
N GLY A 155 0.77 -5.66 -5.01
CA GLY A 155 0.39 -6.79 -4.19
C GLY A 155 1.05 -8.09 -4.60
N LEU A 156 0.97 -9.05 -3.68
CA LEU A 156 1.47 -10.40 -3.84
C LEU A 156 0.34 -11.36 -4.24
N SER A 157 0.58 -12.26 -5.20
CA SER A 157 -0.30 -13.40 -5.47
C SER A 157 -1.73 -12.95 -5.84
N ALA A 158 -2.75 -13.32 -5.05
CA ALA A 158 -4.11 -12.80 -5.19
C ALA A 158 -4.17 -11.26 -5.13
N GLY A 159 -3.36 -10.62 -4.29
CA GLY A 159 -3.17 -9.18 -4.25
C GLY A 159 -2.50 -8.63 -5.51
N GLY A 160 -1.61 -9.40 -6.14
CA GLY A 160 -1.02 -9.07 -7.45
C GLY A 160 -2.05 -9.15 -8.58
N GLY A 161 -2.92 -10.16 -8.59
CA GLY A 161 -4.06 -10.24 -9.50
C GLY A 161 -5.05 -9.07 -9.29
N MET A 162 -5.32 -8.71 -8.04
CA MET A 162 -6.17 -7.55 -7.73
C MET A 162 -5.50 -6.22 -8.10
N THR A 163 -4.17 -6.13 -8.01
CA THR A 163 -3.39 -4.99 -8.54
C THR A 163 -3.64 -4.81 -10.03
N SER A 164 -3.53 -5.87 -10.83
CA SER A 164 -3.85 -5.84 -12.26
C SER A 164 -5.30 -5.37 -12.52
N ALA A 165 -6.25 -5.82 -11.70
CA ALA A 165 -7.65 -5.40 -11.80
C ALA A 165 -7.86 -3.92 -11.48
N LEU A 166 -7.20 -3.39 -10.46
CA LEU A 166 -7.26 -1.97 -10.08
C LEU A 166 -6.67 -1.08 -11.17
N LEU A 167 -5.51 -1.45 -11.71
CA LEU A 167 -4.86 -0.72 -12.80
C LEU A 167 -5.73 -0.68 -14.06
N ALA A 168 -6.43 -1.78 -14.38
CA ALA A 168 -7.30 -1.85 -15.55
C ALA A 168 -8.62 -1.10 -15.37
N THR A 169 -9.26 -1.22 -14.20
CA THR A 169 -10.60 -0.67 -13.95
C THR A 169 -10.60 0.78 -13.47
N TYR A 170 -9.50 1.24 -12.86
CA TYR A 170 -9.32 2.60 -12.36
C TYR A 170 -7.97 3.20 -12.77
N PRO A 171 -7.63 3.20 -14.08
CA PRO A 171 -6.36 3.75 -14.57
C PRO A 171 -6.22 5.26 -14.32
N ASP A 172 -7.34 5.96 -14.13
CA ASP A 172 -7.43 7.37 -13.75
C ASP A 172 -7.06 7.62 -12.28
N ARG A 173 -6.94 6.57 -11.45
CA ARG A 173 -6.66 6.68 -10.02
C ARG A 173 -5.27 6.23 -9.62
N PHE A 174 -4.53 5.54 -10.50
CA PHE A 174 -3.21 5.02 -10.19
C PHE A 174 -2.19 5.50 -11.22
N ALA A 175 -1.07 6.06 -10.78
CA ALA A 175 0.02 6.46 -11.66
C ALA A 175 0.89 5.26 -12.10
N GLY A 176 0.90 4.19 -11.30
CA GLY A 176 1.58 2.95 -11.63
C GLY A 176 1.29 1.84 -10.62
N GLY A 177 1.76 0.62 -10.91
CA GLY A 177 1.64 -0.48 -9.98
C GLY A 177 2.66 -1.61 -10.12
N GLY A 178 2.81 -2.35 -9.02
CA GLY A 178 3.74 -3.48 -8.87
C GLY A 178 2.99 -4.81 -8.75
N VAL A 179 3.13 -5.69 -9.75
CA VAL A 179 2.50 -7.00 -9.72
C VAL A 179 3.53 -8.04 -9.29
N VAL A 180 3.42 -8.55 -8.05
CA VAL A 180 4.35 -9.53 -7.49
C VAL A 180 3.71 -10.92 -7.48
N ALA A 181 4.30 -11.87 -8.20
CA ALA A 181 3.80 -13.23 -8.38
C ALA A 181 2.29 -13.27 -8.72
N GLY A 182 1.83 -12.29 -9.51
CA GLY A 182 0.43 -12.07 -9.86
C GLY A 182 0.08 -12.56 -11.27
N LEU A 183 -1.09 -12.13 -11.77
CA LEU A 183 -1.65 -12.59 -13.05
C LEU A 183 -2.25 -11.42 -13.86
N PRO A 184 -2.41 -11.58 -15.18
CA PRO A 184 -3.09 -10.59 -16.03
C PRO A 184 -4.54 -10.33 -15.58
N TYR A 185 -4.99 -9.09 -15.78
CA TYR A 185 -6.41 -8.75 -15.63
C TYR A 185 -7.24 -9.61 -16.58
N ARG A 186 -8.35 -10.15 -16.07
CA ARG A 186 -9.27 -11.04 -16.83
C ARG A 186 -8.61 -12.29 -17.39
N CYS A 187 -7.52 -12.75 -16.77
CA CYS A 187 -7.08 -14.12 -17.02
C CYS A 187 -8.22 -15.11 -16.70
N ALA A 188 -8.89 -14.88 -15.57
CA ALA A 188 -10.10 -15.58 -15.16
C ALA A 188 -11.26 -14.60 -14.96
N ALA A 189 -12.49 -15.05 -15.25
CA ALA A 189 -13.73 -14.35 -14.91
C ALA A 189 -14.63 -15.15 -13.94
N ALA A 190 -14.23 -16.37 -13.59
CA ALA A 190 -14.82 -17.23 -12.58
C ALA A 190 -13.78 -18.19 -11.97
N LEU A 191 -14.11 -18.79 -10.82
CA LEU A 191 -13.20 -19.64 -10.04
C LEU A 191 -12.63 -20.83 -10.84
N TYR A 192 -13.43 -21.47 -11.70
CA TYR A 192 -12.95 -22.64 -12.45
C TYR A 192 -11.84 -22.28 -13.46
N GLU A 193 -11.79 -21.04 -13.94
CA GLU A 193 -10.73 -20.54 -14.84
C GLU A 193 -9.47 -20.16 -14.07
N ALA A 194 -9.60 -19.81 -12.79
CA ALA A 194 -8.50 -19.36 -11.95
C ALA A 194 -7.38 -20.42 -11.88
N TYR A 195 -7.74 -21.70 -11.82
CA TYR A 195 -6.79 -22.81 -11.79
C TYR A 195 -5.91 -22.88 -13.04
N THR A 196 -6.49 -22.66 -14.23
CA THR A 196 -5.71 -22.62 -15.48
C THR A 196 -4.75 -21.44 -15.48
N CYS A 197 -5.22 -20.26 -15.09
CA CYS A 197 -4.38 -19.07 -14.98
C CYS A 197 -3.20 -19.27 -14.03
N MET A 198 -3.47 -19.81 -12.84
CA MET A 198 -2.45 -20.03 -11.81
C MET A 198 -1.43 -21.11 -12.21
N TYR A 199 -1.90 -22.31 -12.57
CA TYR A 199 -1.02 -23.47 -12.65
C TYR A 199 -0.47 -23.79 -14.03
N VAL A 200 -1.00 -23.16 -15.07
CA VAL A 200 -0.56 -23.35 -16.47
C VAL A 200 -0.18 -22.01 -17.12
N GLY A 201 -0.97 -20.98 -16.87
CA GLY A 201 -0.96 -19.74 -17.65
C GLY A 201 -1.95 -19.84 -18.80
N LYS A 202 -2.79 -18.82 -18.96
CA LYS A 202 -3.64 -18.65 -20.13
C LYS A 202 -2.84 -17.89 -21.17
N ASN A 203 -2.78 -18.37 -22.40
CA ASN A 203 -2.08 -17.69 -23.49
C ASN A 203 -3.10 -17.06 -24.43
N LEU A 204 -3.06 -15.73 -24.58
CA LEU A 204 -3.84 -14.97 -25.55
C LEU A 204 -2.88 -14.12 -26.40
N SER A 205 -3.35 -13.59 -27.54
CA SER A 205 -2.54 -12.59 -28.24
C SER A 205 -2.39 -11.31 -27.41
N PRO A 206 -1.29 -10.55 -27.56
CA PRO A 206 -1.13 -9.25 -26.91
C PRO A 206 -2.34 -8.34 -27.11
N SER A 207 -2.86 -8.28 -28.34
CA SER A 207 -4.06 -7.50 -28.68
C SER A 207 -5.31 -7.95 -27.93
N ALA A 208 -5.51 -9.26 -27.73
CA ALA A 208 -6.65 -9.79 -26.99
C ALA A 208 -6.51 -9.49 -25.49
N TRP A 209 -5.27 -9.53 -24.96
CA TRP A 209 -4.99 -9.12 -23.60
C TRP A 209 -5.21 -7.63 -23.36
N GLY A 210 -4.66 -6.76 -24.20
CA GLY A 210 -4.82 -5.32 -24.04
C GLY A 210 -6.26 -4.86 -24.25
N ASP A 211 -7.00 -5.52 -25.13
CA ASP A 211 -8.43 -5.32 -25.31
C ASP A 211 -9.25 -5.60 -24.04
N LEU A 212 -8.85 -6.57 -23.21
CA LEU A 212 -9.52 -6.82 -21.92
C LEU A 212 -9.33 -5.65 -20.97
N VAL A 213 -8.16 -5.01 -20.97
CA VAL A 213 -7.87 -3.81 -20.16
C VAL A 213 -8.63 -2.60 -20.72
N ARG A 214 -8.55 -2.34 -22.04
CA ARG A 214 -9.24 -1.20 -22.67
C ARG A 214 -10.76 -1.24 -22.50
N ARG A 215 -11.36 -2.44 -22.39
CA ARG A 215 -12.81 -2.58 -22.12
C ARG A 215 -13.20 -2.39 -20.64
N ALA A 216 -12.24 -2.33 -19.73
CA ALA A 216 -12.51 -2.27 -18.28
C ALA A 216 -12.98 -0.89 -17.80
N SER A 217 -12.68 0.17 -18.57
CA SER A 217 -13.07 1.56 -18.30
C SER A 217 -13.20 2.34 -19.61
N SER A 218 -13.69 3.57 -19.54
CA SER A 218 -13.72 4.50 -20.69
C SER A 218 -12.45 5.35 -20.78
N HIS A 219 -11.34 4.90 -20.20
CA HIS A 219 -10.09 5.65 -20.15
C HIS A 219 -9.30 5.45 -21.44
N ASP A 220 -8.84 6.54 -22.04
CA ASP A 220 -8.07 6.53 -23.29
C ASP A 220 -6.57 6.83 -23.06
N GLY A 221 -6.15 6.97 -21.80
CA GLY A 221 -4.77 7.26 -21.41
C GLY A 221 -4.59 8.64 -20.75
N PRO A 222 -3.39 8.93 -20.23
CA PRO A 222 -2.22 8.03 -20.16
C PRO A 222 -2.48 6.83 -19.22
N TRP A 223 -1.94 5.66 -19.56
CA TRP A 223 -2.08 4.45 -18.75
C TRP A 223 -1.04 4.40 -17.61
N PRO A 224 -1.34 3.74 -16.49
CA PRO A 224 -0.38 3.52 -15.41
C PRO A 224 0.85 2.73 -15.89
N THR A 225 2.02 3.00 -15.33
CA THR A 225 3.21 2.15 -15.56
C THR A 225 3.10 0.85 -14.74
N VAL A 226 3.71 -0.24 -15.22
CA VAL A 226 3.60 -1.55 -14.56
C VAL A 226 4.96 -2.20 -14.38
N SER A 227 5.27 -2.60 -13.14
CA SER A 227 6.48 -3.36 -12.79
C SER A 227 6.08 -4.77 -12.35
N ILE A 228 6.67 -5.79 -12.96
CA ILE A 228 6.24 -7.20 -12.80
C ILE A 228 7.38 -8.01 -12.18
N TRP A 229 7.16 -8.53 -10.98
CA TRP A 229 8.16 -9.29 -10.22
C TRP A 229 7.71 -10.72 -10.06
N HIS A 230 8.49 -11.69 -10.54
CA HIS A 230 8.06 -13.09 -10.55
C HIS A 230 9.22 -14.06 -10.35
N GLY A 231 9.04 -15.04 -9.46
CA GLY A 231 9.97 -16.16 -9.31
C GLY A 231 9.85 -17.18 -10.44
N ASP A 232 10.97 -17.62 -11.02
CA ASP A 232 10.94 -18.60 -12.11
C ASP A 232 10.67 -20.05 -11.64
N ALA A 233 10.80 -20.30 -10.33
CA ALA A 233 10.46 -21.56 -9.69
C ALA A 233 9.07 -21.54 -9.02
N ASP A 234 8.26 -20.53 -9.29
CA ASP A 234 6.90 -20.41 -8.75
C ASP A 234 5.97 -21.52 -9.30
N SER A 235 5.54 -22.41 -8.40
CA SER A 235 4.62 -23.51 -8.68
C SER A 235 3.16 -23.19 -8.38
N THR A 236 2.87 -22.03 -7.78
CA THR A 236 1.52 -21.60 -7.40
C THR A 236 0.92 -20.71 -8.49
N VAL A 237 1.65 -19.68 -8.90
CA VAL A 237 1.34 -18.84 -10.06
C VAL A 237 2.51 -18.97 -11.01
N ARG A 238 2.37 -19.80 -12.04
CA ARG A 238 3.48 -20.10 -12.95
C ARG A 238 4.04 -18.82 -13.57
N VAL A 239 5.36 -18.78 -13.73
CA VAL A 239 6.10 -17.68 -14.38
C VAL A 239 5.62 -17.36 -15.79
N ALA A 240 4.90 -18.28 -16.45
CA ALA A 240 4.19 -17.99 -17.70
C ALA A 240 3.34 -16.71 -17.59
N ASN A 241 2.73 -16.43 -16.42
CA ASN A 241 1.94 -15.22 -16.19
C ASN A 241 2.77 -13.92 -16.27
N GLN A 242 4.08 -13.94 -16.02
CA GLN A 242 4.94 -12.76 -16.21
C GLN A 242 4.97 -12.37 -17.69
N ARG A 243 5.11 -13.35 -18.60
CA ARG A 243 5.03 -13.09 -20.05
C ARG A 243 3.67 -12.53 -20.44
N GLU A 244 2.58 -13.15 -19.98
CA GLU A 244 1.22 -12.70 -20.33
C GLU A 244 0.93 -11.29 -19.77
N LEU A 245 1.49 -10.93 -18.61
CA LEU A 245 1.42 -9.57 -18.07
C LEU A 245 2.18 -8.57 -18.95
N VAL A 246 3.39 -8.93 -19.42
CA VAL A 246 4.12 -8.10 -20.39
C VAL A 246 3.27 -7.89 -21.63
N GLU A 247 2.80 -8.96 -22.26
CA GLU A 247 1.97 -8.88 -23.47
C GLU A 247 0.70 -8.05 -23.28
N GLN A 248 0.05 -8.17 -22.11
CA GLN A 248 -1.13 -7.36 -21.79
C GLN A 248 -0.79 -5.88 -21.71
N TRP A 249 0.24 -5.51 -20.95
CA TRP A 249 0.51 -4.12 -20.65
C TRP A 249 1.27 -3.41 -21.77
N THR A 250 2.14 -4.10 -22.51
CA THR A 250 2.80 -3.50 -23.68
C THR A 250 1.79 -3.17 -24.78
N ASP A 251 0.82 -4.06 -25.04
CA ASP A 251 -0.26 -3.78 -26.00
C ASP A 251 -1.14 -2.59 -25.56
N VAL A 252 -1.43 -2.46 -24.26
CA VAL A 252 -2.17 -1.30 -23.71
C VAL A 252 -1.43 0.01 -23.96
N HIS A 253 -0.10 0.00 -23.82
CA HIS A 253 0.77 1.15 -24.07
C HIS A 253 1.10 1.35 -25.55
N GLY A 254 0.62 0.49 -26.45
CA GLY A 254 0.87 0.59 -27.89
C GLY A 254 2.32 0.28 -28.29
N THR A 255 3.03 -0.51 -27.48
CA THR A 255 4.38 -1.01 -27.76
C THR A 255 4.36 -2.53 -27.94
N ASP A 256 5.49 -3.15 -28.27
CA ASP A 256 5.60 -4.60 -28.45
C ASP A 256 6.19 -5.30 -27.21
N ALA A 257 6.14 -6.63 -27.19
CA ALA A 257 6.65 -7.44 -26.08
C ALA A 257 8.16 -7.79 -26.22
N THR A 258 8.92 -7.00 -26.98
CA THR A 258 10.37 -7.10 -27.09
C THR A 258 11.01 -6.08 -26.16
N PRO A 259 11.92 -6.47 -25.27
CA PRO A 259 12.60 -5.51 -24.40
C PRO A 259 13.45 -4.50 -25.18
N ASP A 260 13.28 -3.22 -24.88
CA ASP A 260 14.16 -2.14 -25.36
C ASP A 260 15.47 -2.09 -24.57
N ARG A 261 15.42 -2.46 -23.28
CA ARG A 261 16.59 -2.63 -22.43
C ARG A 261 16.51 -3.90 -21.62
N THR A 262 17.67 -4.51 -21.40
CA THR A 262 17.84 -5.65 -20.50
C THR A 262 19.01 -5.38 -19.56
N GLY A 263 18.93 -5.88 -18.34
CA GLY A 263 19.96 -5.71 -17.33
C GLY A 263 19.72 -6.62 -16.13
N THR A 264 20.13 -6.16 -14.96
CA THR A 264 19.85 -6.84 -13.70
C THR A 264 19.40 -5.89 -12.61
N VAL A 265 18.57 -6.41 -11.70
CA VAL A 265 18.14 -5.76 -10.45
C VAL A 265 18.41 -6.73 -9.32
N GLY A 266 19.24 -6.37 -8.35
CA GLY A 266 19.68 -7.31 -7.29
C GLY A 266 20.38 -8.55 -7.83
N GLY A 267 20.99 -8.48 -9.02
CA GLY A 267 21.59 -9.63 -9.71
C GLY A 267 20.61 -10.50 -10.51
N TYR A 268 19.30 -10.19 -10.49
CA TYR A 268 18.27 -10.92 -11.21
C TYR A 268 17.98 -10.34 -12.59
N PRO A 269 17.65 -11.17 -13.60
CA PRO A 269 17.25 -10.69 -14.93
C PRO A 269 16.17 -9.60 -14.87
N HIS A 270 16.45 -8.49 -15.55
CA HIS A 270 15.56 -7.34 -15.65
C HIS A 270 15.38 -6.93 -17.12
N ALA A 271 14.17 -6.53 -17.47
CA ALA A 271 13.84 -6.04 -18.81
C ALA A 271 12.90 -4.83 -18.71
N VAL A 272 13.05 -3.88 -19.63
CA VAL A 272 12.25 -2.65 -19.72
C VAL A 272 11.71 -2.50 -21.14
N TYR A 273 10.45 -2.08 -21.21
CA TYR A 273 9.71 -1.83 -22.45
C TYR A 273 9.25 -0.37 -22.45
N GLU A 274 9.50 0.32 -23.56
CA GLU A 274 9.26 1.75 -23.70
C GLU A 274 8.13 2.05 -24.67
N ASP A 275 7.43 3.16 -24.44
CA ASP A 275 6.47 3.69 -25.41
C ASP A 275 7.20 4.44 -26.55
N GLY A 276 6.45 4.90 -27.56
CA GLY A 276 7.01 5.63 -28.71
C GLY A 276 7.74 6.94 -28.37
N SER A 277 7.69 7.40 -27.11
CA SER A 277 8.46 8.56 -26.63
C SER A 277 9.76 8.18 -25.92
N GLY A 278 10.06 6.88 -25.78
CA GLY A 278 11.20 6.38 -25.01
C GLY A 278 10.97 6.41 -23.50
N ARG A 279 9.71 6.46 -23.04
CA ARG A 279 9.37 6.38 -21.62
C ARG A 279 9.14 4.92 -21.24
N ALA A 280 9.81 4.44 -20.19
CA ALA A 280 9.57 3.12 -19.63
C ALA A 280 8.12 2.99 -19.14
N VAL A 281 7.39 2.02 -19.69
CA VAL A 281 5.96 1.79 -19.38
C VAL A 281 5.71 0.44 -18.72
N VAL A 282 6.53 -0.56 -19.05
CA VAL A 282 6.51 -1.87 -18.42
C VAL A 282 7.94 -2.25 -18.06
N GLU A 283 8.12 -2.90 -16.92
CA GLU A 283 9.37 -3.58 -16.59
C GLU A 283 9.10 -4.95 -15.95
N THR A 284 10.09 -5.84 -16.04
CA THR A 284 10.04 -7.16 -15.40
C THR A 284 11.30 -7.41 -14.59
N VAL A 285 11.17 -8.00 -13.41
CA VAL A 285 12.27 -8.65 -12.69
C VAL A 285 11.93 -10.14 -12.51
N THR A 286 12.76 -11.02 -13.05
CA THR A 286 12.59 -12.48 -12.94
C THR A 286 13.53 -13.03 -11.88
N LEU A 287 13.00 -13.51 -10.77
CA LEU A 287 13.76 -13.89 -9.58
C LEU A 287 14.19 -15.36 -9.69
N THR A 288 15.39 -15.59 -10.24
CA THR A 288 15.92 -16.93 -10.51
C THR A 288 15.99 -17.79 -9.25
N GLY A 289 15.40 -18.99 -9.32
CA GLY A 289 15.31 -19.96 -8.23
C GLY A 289 14.27 -19.64 -7.17
N MET A 290 13.60 -18.49 -7.22
CA MET A 290 12.60 -18.10 -6.24
C MET A 290 11.25 -18.77 -6.53
N GLY A 291 10.60 -19.26 -5.48
CA GLY A 291 9.23 -19.77 -5.52
C GLY A 291 8.16 -18.67 -5.42
N HIS A 292 6.97 -19.05 -4.95
CA HIS A 292 5.86 -18.11 -4.79
C HIS A 292 6.03 -17.20 -3.56
N GLY A 293 6.20 -15.89 -3.75
CA GLY A 293 6.30 -14.96 -2.62
C GLY A 293 6.69 -13.53 -2.99
N GLN A 294 6.70 -12.68 -1.97
CA GLN A 294 7.18 -11.30 -2.01
C GLN A 294 8.70 -11.30 -1.76
N PRO A 295 9.54 -10.77 -2.68
CA PRO A 295 10.97 -10.71 -2.44
C PRO A 295 11.32 -9.55 -1.50
N VAL A 296 12.17 -9.84 -0.51
CA VAL A 296 12.73 -8.89 0.45
C VAL A 296 14.24 -9.07 0.58
N ASP A 297 14.87 -8.07 1.20
CA ASP A 297 16.29 -8.06 1.56
C ASP A 297 16.40 -7.50 2.98
N PRO A 298 16.22 -8.32 4.02
CA PRO A 298 16.20 -7.84 5.39
C PRO A 298 17.55 -7.25 5.82
N GLY A 299 17.53 -6.04 6.34
CA GLY A 299 18.73 -5.35 6.82
C GLY A 299 18.47 -3.87 7.03
N THR A 300 19.54 -3.09 7.19
CA THR A 300 19.45 -1.64 7.43
C THR A 300 20.32 -0.85 6.44
N GLY A 301 20.89 -1.52 5.44
CA GLY A 301 21.64 -0.89 4.36
C GLY A 301 20.71 -0.28 3.32
N GLU A 302 21.27 0.56 2.45
CA GLU A 302 20.55 1.06 1.30
C GLU A 302 20.05 -0.11 0.42
N GLY A 303 18.78 -0.06 -0.01
CA GLY A 303 18.18 -1.13 -0.79
C GLY A 303 17.58 -2.27 0.04
N GLN A 304 17.92 -2.35 1.32
CA GLN A 304 17.41 -3.37 2.23
C GLN A 304 16.07 -2.94 2.82
N CYS A 305 15.13 -3.87 2.91
CA CYS A 305 13.82 -3.64 3.50
C CYS A 305 13.16 -4.95 3.91
N GLY A 306 12.19 -4.85 4.81
CA GLY A 306 11.28 -5.94 5.12
C GLY A 306 11.93 -7.06 5.92
N ARG A 307 11.17 -8.15 6.11
CA ARG A 307 11.60 -9.30 6.91
C ARG A 307 11.05 -10.60 6.33
N ALA A 308 11.84 -11.65 6.40
CA ALA A 308 11.41 -12.98 5.97
C ALA A 308 10.22 -13.48 6.81
N ALA A 309 9.19 -13.97 6.13
CA ALA A 309 7.97 -14.50 6.72
C ALA A 309 7.31 -15.49 5.77
N ALA A 310 6.14 -16.02 6.12
CA ALA A 310 5.38 -16.89 5.21
C ALA A 310 5.03 -16.13 3.91
N TYR A 311 5.52 -16.63 2.78
CA TYR A 311 5.42 -16.01 1.45
C TYR A 311 6.08 -14.62 1.34
N VAL A 312 6.99 -14.27 2.25
CA VAL A 312 7.87 -13.10 2.16
C VAL A 312 9.29 -13.64 2.24
N LEU A 313 9.95 -13.69 1.10
CA LEU A 313 11.14 -14.50 0.87
C LEU A 313 12.37 -13.60 0.84
N ASP A 314 13.33 -13.86 1.72
CA ASP A 314 14.65 -13.25 1.63
C ASP A 314 15.38 -13.82 0.42
N VAL A 315 15.57 -12.95 -0.57
CA VAL A 315 16.27 -13.25 -1.82
C VAL A 315 17.30 -12.17 -2.14
N ASN A 316 17.74 -11.40 -1.14
CA ASN A 316 18.70 -10.29 -1.31
C ASN A 316 18.29 -9.25 -2.35
N VAL A 317 16.97 -9.08 -2.56
CA VAL A 317 16.41 -7.94 -3.30
C VAL A 317 15.04 -7.59 -2.73
N CYS A 318 14.83 -6.32 -2.38
CA CYS A 318 13.54 -5.83 -1.89
C CYS A 318 12.72 -5.21 -3.03
N ALA A 319 11.62 -5.88 -3.43
CA ALA A 319 10.73 -5.31 -4.45
C ALA A 319 10.08 -3.99 -4.02
N ALA A 320 9.69 -3.84 -2.74
CA ALA A 320 9.05 -2.62 -2.26
C ALA A 320 9.96 -1.38 -2.42
N TRP A 321 11.27 -1.54 -2.15
CA TRP A 321 12.27 -0.50 -2.32
C TRP A 321 12.41 -0.11 -3.78
N HIS A 322 12.57 -1.09 -4.68
CA HIS A 322 12.71 -0.80 -6.12
C HIS A 322 11.47 -0.17 -6.73
N LEU A 323 10.28 -0.63 -6.35
CA LEU A 323 9.02 -0.02 -6.75
C LEU A 323 8.91 1.42 -6.23
N GLY A 324 9.21 1.67 -4.96
CA GLY A 324 9.15 3.02 -4.41
C GLY A 324 10.17 3.97 -5.03
N GLN A 325 11.37 3.49 -5.39
CA GLN A 325 12.35 4.29 -6.14
C GLN A 325 11.84 4.64 -7.55
N SER A 326 11.28 3.68 -8.28
CA SER A 326 10.76 3.94 -9.63
C SER A 326 9.56 4.90 -9.64
N TRP A 327 8.82 4.97 -8.52
CA TRP A 327 7.72 5.90 -8.30
C TRP A 327 8.15 7.25 -7.70
N GLY A 328 9.44 7.43 -7.44
CA GLY A 328 10.01 8.64 -6.84
C GLY A 328 9.48 8.92 -5.44
N LEU A 329 9.35 7.88 -4.61
CA LEU A 329 8.89 8.03 -3.22
C LEU A 329 9.98 8.56 -2.29
N SER A 330 11.24 8.20 -2.55
CA SER A 330 12.46 8.56 -1.79
C SER A 330 12.82 10.05 -1.81
#